data_AF-A0AAV2D6E0-F1
#
_entry.id   AF-A0AAV2D6E0-F1
#
_cell.length_a   1.000
_cell.length_b   1.000
_cell.length_c   1.000
_cell.angle_alpha   90.00
_cell.angle_beta   90.00
_cell.angle_gamma   90.00
#
_symmetry.space_group_name_H-M   'P 1'
#
loop_
_entity.id
_entity.type
_entity.pdbx_description
1 polymer ?
#
loop_
_entity_poly.entity_id
_entity_poly.type
_entity_poly.pdbx_seq_one_letter_code
_entity_poly.pdbx_strand_id
1 'polypeptide(L)'
;MLLRICSCFGSTRHIKKKNVFHTGGRSCIARTRKRLKEKLGRTPTRLEVFEANHKRKDGTYINDHAKEFMDKANEMEGPSEEVFQKLAGPEHPGRLRCMGLGPTQSAYFGVYSRGAASGSCSCSCSHSSEDVPTLKGELSEVKKKMEVMARFISKQYPGQNWMEDAENNPGASTAPSLGSRAS
;
A
#
# COMPACT_ATOMS: atom_id res chain seq x y z
N MET A 1 -4.85 33.89 -23.84
CA MET A 1 -4.33 32.54 -23.51
C MET A 1 -5.52 31.60 -23.33
N LEU A 2 -5.87 30.85 -24.37
CA LEU A 2 -6.92 29.82 -24.28
C LEU A 2 -6.33 28.58 -23.60
N LEU A 3 -6.88 28.19 -22.45
CA LEU A 3 -6.56 26.93 -21.79
C LEU A 3 -6.90 25.77 -22.76
N ARG A 4 -5.89 24.97 -23.10
CA ARG A 4 -6.07 23.66 -23.72
C ARG A 4 -6.79 22.75 -22.72
N ILE A 5 -8.11 22.76 -22.76
CA ILE A 5 -8.95 21.72 -22.18
C ILE A 5 -8.58 20.45 -22.94
N CYS A 6 -7.93 19.50 -22.26
CA CYS A 6 -7.60 18.20 -22.81
C CYS A 6 -8.91 17.45 -23.11
N SER A 7 -9.39 17.61 -24.34
CA SER A 7 -10.53 16.89 -24.88
C SER A 7 -10.11 15.45 -25.18
N CYS A 8 -10.10 14.61 -24.15
CA CYS A 8 -10.16 13.15 -24.32
C CYS A 8 -11.57 12.73 -24.78
N PHE A 9 -12.07 13.31 -25.86
CA PHE A 9 -13.24 12.81 -26.59
C PHE A 9 -12.75 11.68 -27.49
N GLY A 10 -12.39 10.56 -26.87
CA GLY A 10 -11.99 9.36 -27.59
C GLY A 10 -13.17 8.82 -28.40
N SER A 11 -13.03 8.87 -29.73
CA SER A 11 -13.96 8.33 -30.72
C SER A 11 -14.58 7.00 -30.30
N THR A 12 -15.91 6.96 -30.22
CA THR A 12 -16.75 5.80 -29.87
C THR A 12 -16.52 4.56 -30.74
N ARG A 13 -15.80 4.69 -31.86
CA ARG A 13 -15.47 3.56 -32.76
C ARG A 13 -14.27 2.72 -32.28
N HIS A 14 -13.41 3.26 -31.42
CA HIS A 14 -12.23 2.54 -30.92
C HIS A 14 -12.50 1.72 -29.64
N ILE A 15 -13.60 2.03 -28.92
CA ILE A 15 -14.04 1.32 -27.71
C ILE A 15 -14.56 -0.09 -28.05
N LYS A 16 -15.09 -0.30 -29.27
CA LYS A 16 -15.62 -1.60 -29.73
C LYS A 16 -14.57 -2.72 -29.78
N LYS A 17 -13.28 -2.43 -29.59
CA LYS A 17 -12.20 -3.43 -29.65
C LYS A 17 -11.33 -3.56 -28.40
N LYS A 18 -11.47 -2.78 -27.32
CA LYS A 18 -10.33 -2.60 -26.39
C LYS A 18 -10.65 -2.58 -24.89
N ASN A 19 -10.05 -3.55 -24.21
CA ASN A 19 -9.72 -3.65 -22.78
C ASN A 19 -10.90 -3.72 -21.79
N VAL A 20 -11.13 -4.93 -21.26
CA VAL A 20 -12.07 -5.27 -20.17
C VAL A 20 -11.73 -4.61 -18.83
N PHE A 21 -10.76 -3.70 -18.78
CA PHE A 21 -10.28 -3.08 -17.54
C PHE A 21 -10.70 -1.61 -17.39
N HIS A 22 -11.34 -1.01 -18.40
CA HIS A 22 -11.70 0.41 -18.41
C HIS A 22 -13.18 0.64 -18.77
N THR A 23 -14.07 0.22 -17.86
CA THR A 23 -15.53 0.24 -18.09
C THR A 23 -16.28 1.25 -17.22
N GLY A 24 -15.60 1.96 -16.30
CA GLY A 24 -16.20 2.90 -15.33
C GLY A 24 -16.80 4.19 -15.91
N GLY A 25 -16.89 4.32 -17.24
CA GLY A 25 -17.45 5.48 -17.92
C GLY A 25 -16.76 6.79 -17.54
N ARG A 26 -17.53 7.77 -17.03
CA ARG A 26 -17.01 9.07 -16.57
C ARG A 26 -16.39 9.03 -15.17
N SER A 27 -16.48 7.91 -14.45
CA SER A 27 -15.83 7.75 -13.15
C SER A 27 -14.40 7.26 -13.35
N CYS A 28 -13.43 7.95 -12.75
CA CYS A 28 -12.07 7.44 -12.72
C CYS A 28 -11.93 6.37 -11.62
N ILE A 29 -11.08 5.38 -11.87
CA ILE A 29 -10.81 4.27 -10.93
C ILE A 29 -10.39 4.79 -9.55
N ALA A 30 -9.62 5.88 -9.48
CA ALA A 30 -9.20 6.49 -8.22
C ALA A 30 -10.40 6.99 -7.38
N ARG A 31 -11.43 7.57 -8.01
CA ARG A 31 -12.66 7.99 -7.34
C ARG A 31 -13.47 6.78 -6.87
N THR A 32 -13.60 5.75 -7.71
CA THR A 32 -14.27 4.50 -7.32
C THR A 32 -13.58 3.88 -6.10
N ARG A 33 -12.24 3.84 -6.11
CA ARG A 33 -11.43 3.32 -5.00
C ARG A 33 -11.60 4.12 -3.71
N LYS A 34 -11.63 5.46 -3.79
CA LYS A 34 -11.89 6.33 -2.63
C LYS A 34 -13.27 6.03 -2.02
N ARG A 35 -14.30 5.96 -2.86
CA ARG A 35 -15.67 5.62 -2.42
C ARG A 35 -15.75 4.22 -1.80
N LEU A 36 -15.02 3.25 -2.34
CA LEU A 36 -14.94 1.91 -1.76
C LEU A 36 -14.22 1.90 -0.41
N LYS A 37 -13.12 2.64 -0.28
CA LYS A 37 -12.39 2.80 0.98
C LYS A 37 -13.28 3.40 2.07
N GLU A 38 -14.05 4.43 1.74
CA GLU A 38 -15.03 5.05 2.65
C GLU A 38 -16.12 4.05 3.09
N LYS A 39 -16.58 3.17 2.19
CA LYS A 39 -17.61 2.16 2.50
C LYS A 39 -17.10 0.98 3.32
N LEU A 40 -15.89 0.52 3.03
CA LEU A 40 -15.30 -0.69 3.63
C LEU A 40 -14.50 -0.37 4.90
N GLY A 41 -14.13 0.90 5.12
CA GLY A 41 -13.25 1.31 6.23
C GLY A 41 -11.80 0.81 6.09
N ARG A 42 -11.46 0.10 5.01
CA ARG A 42 -10.13 -0.44 4.70
C ARG A 42 -9.71 -0.12 3.28
N THR A 43 -8.43 -0.30 2.97
CA THR A 43 -7.93 -0.20 1.60
C THR A 43 -8.53 -1.30 0.72
N PRO A 44 -9.27 -0.95 -0.36
CA PRO A 44 -9.90 -1.95 -1.21
C PRO A 44 -8.87 -2.69 -2.06
N THR A 45 -9.10 -3.97 -2.29
CA THR A 45 -8.26 -4.83 -3.13
C THR A 45 -8.48 -4.56 -4.61
N ARG A 46 -7.54 -4.98 -5.48
CA ARG A 46 -7.70 -4.81 -6.94
C ARG A 46 -8.93 -5.55 -7.48
N LEU A 47 -9.28 -6.71 -6.91
CA LEU A 47 -10.49 -7.45 -7.26
C LEU A 47 -11.76 -6.66 -6.92
N GLU A 48 -11.87 -6.11 -5.70
CA GLU A 48 -13.02 -5.30 -5.30
C GLU A 48 -13.17 -4.04 -6.17
N VAL A 49 -12.04 -3.40 -6.52
CA VAL A 49 -12.05 -2.26 -7.44
C VAL A 49 -12.46 -2.70 -8.84
N PHE A 50 -12.02 -3.86 -9.31
CA PHE A 50 -12.44 -4.40 -10.60
C PHE A 50 -13.95 -4.66 -10.60
N GLU A 51 -14.47 -5.37 -9.61
CA GLU A 51 -15.88 -5.68 -9.46
C GLU A 51 -16.75 -4.41 -9.46
N ALA A 52 -16.39 -3.41 -8.66
CA ALA A 52 -17.14 -2.16 -8.58
C ALA A 52 -17.14 -1.33 -9.88
N ASN A 53 -16.12 -1.46 -10.72
CA ASN A 53 -16.08 -0.76 -12.02
C ASN A 53 -16.78 -1.54 -13.14
N HIS A 54 -17.05 -2.84 -12.93
CA HIS A 54 -17.67 -3.72 -13.92
C HIS A 54 -19.11 -4.11 -13.59
N LYS A 55 -19.60 -3.74 -12.41
CA LYS A 55 -21.01 -3.83 -12.03
C LYS A 55 -21.77 -2.52 -12.30
N ARG A 56 -22.99 -2.65 -12.81
CA ARG A 56 -23.96 -1.56 -12.89
C ARG A 56 -24.62 -1.33 -11.53
N LYS A 57 -25.38 -0.23 -11.41
CA LYS A 57 -26.22 0.03 -10.22
C LYS A 57 -27.25 -1.08 -9.98
N ASP A 58 -27.69 -1.71 -11.06
CA ASP A 58 -28.68 -2.80 -11.05
C ASP A 58 -28.06 -4.16 -10.66
N GLY A 59 -26.75 -4.21 -10.35
CA GLY A 59 -26.03 -5.44 -9.99
C GLY A 59 -25.60 -6.30 -11.18
N THR A 60 -26.07 -6.00 -12.39
CA THR A 60 -25.66 -6.69 -13.62
C THR A 60 -24.24 -6.31 -14.06
N TYR A 61 -23.52 -7.27 -14.64
CA TYR A 61 -22.21 -7.00 -15.22
C TYR A 61 -22.33 -6.26 -16.54
N ILE A 62 -21.38 -5.37 -16.82
CA ILE A 62 -21.38 -4.57 -18.04
C ILE A 62 -20.99 -5.42 -19.27
N ASN A 63 -20.16 -6.45 -19.07
CA ASN A 63 -19.67 -7.35 -20.13
C ASN A 63 -19.60 -8.79 -19.59
N ASP A 64 -19.86 -9.77 -20.45
CA ASP A 64 -19.80 -11.20 -20.13
C ASP A 64 -18.40 -11.63 -19.68
N HIS A 65 -17.35 -11.11 -20.33
CA HIS A 65 -15.97 -11.37 -19.89
C HIS A 65 -15.70 -10.87 -18.46
N ALA A 66 -16.34 -9.77 -18.03
CA ALA A 66 -16.15 -9.28 -16.67
C ALA A 66 -16.85 -10.19 -15.65
N LYS A 67 -17.98 -10.78 -16.04
CA LYS A 67 -18.67 -11.81 -15.26
C LYS A 67 -17.79 -13.06 -15.13
N GLU A 68 -17.32 -13.61 -16.25
CA GLU A 68 -16.44 -14.79 -16.26
C GLU A 68 -15.15 -14.57 -15.45
N PHE A 69 -14.58 -13.37 -15.50
CA PHE A 69 -13.41 -13.01 -14.71
C PHE A 69 -13.69 -13.10 -13.21
N MET A 70 -14.82 -12.56 -12.76
CA MET A 70 -15.20 -12.60 -11.34
C MET A 70 -15.60 -14.00 -10.89
N ASP A 71 -16.28 -14.77 -11.75
CA ASP A 71 -16.67 -16.14 -11.45
C ASP A 71 -15.41 -17.00 -11.23
N LYS A 72 -14.40 -16.91 -12.11
CA LYS A 72 -13.10 -17.58 -11.93
C LYS A 72 -12.31 -17.06 -10.73
N ALA A 73 -12.45 -15.78 -10.39
CA ALA A 73 -11.79 -15.20 -9.22
C ALA A 73 -12.37 -15.74 -7.91
N ASN A 74 -13.68 -16.01 -7.87
CA ASN A 74 -14.36 -16.59 -6.72
C ASN A 74 -14.10 -18.09 -6.57
N GLU A 75 -13.84 -18.80 -7.67
CA GLU A 75 -13.47 -20.22 -7.66
C GLU A 75 -12.03 -20.44 -7.17
N MET A 76 -11.13 -19.50 -7.42
CA MET A 76 -9.74 -19.59 -6.97
C MET A 76 -9.59 -19.19 -5.50
N GLU A 77 -9.09 -20.12 -4.69
CA GLU A 77 -8.65 -19.84 -3.33
C GLU A 77 -7.25 -19.22 -3.34
N GLY A 78 -7.08 -18.07 -2.68
CA GLY A 78 -5.79 -17.41 -2.55
C GLY A 78 -5.88 -15.93 -2.20
N PRO A 79 -4.73 -15.26 -1.98
CA PRO A 79 -4.72 -13.83 -1.78
C PRO A 79 -5.24 -13.12 -3.04
N SER A 80 -6.18 -12.19 -2.83
CA SER A 80 -6.86 -11.44 -3.89
C SER A 80 -5.93 -10.88 -4.98
N GLU A 81 -4.71 -10.49 -4.59
CA GLU A 81 -3.72 -9.90 -5.48
C GLU A 81 -3.13 -10.90 -6.49
N GLU A 82 -2.85 -12.13 -6.05
CA GLU A 82 -2.31 -13.19 -6.90
C GLU A 82 -3.38 -13.74 -7.83
N VAL A 83 -4.60 -13.95 -7.31
CA VAL A 83 -5.77 -14.36 -8.09
C VAL A 83 -6.02 -13.36 -9.22
N PHE A 84 -5.99 -12.06 -8.91
CA PHE A 84 -6.13 -11.02 -9.92
C PHE A 84 -5.03 -11.09 -10.98
N GLN A 85 -3.77 -11.27 -10.58
CA GLN A 85 -2.64 -11.31 -11.51
C GLN A 85 -2.67 -12.54 -12.42
N LYS A 86 -3.11 -13.70 -11.90
CA LYS A 86 -3.29 -14.93 -12.69
C LYS A 86 -4.36 -14.73 -13.77
N LEU A 87 -5.50 -14.12 -13.43
CA LEU A 87 -6.61 -13.92 -14.36
C LEU A 87 -6.37 -12.77 -15.34
N ALA A 88 -5.81 -11.66 -14.87
CA ALA A 88 -5.54 -10.50 -15.70
C ALA A 88 -4.33 -10.71 -16.62
N GLY A 89 -3.47 -11.66 -16.26
CA GLY A 89 -2.20 -11.91 -16.92
C GLY A 89 -1.13 -10.87 -16.54
N PRO A 90 0.01 -10.86 -17.28
CA PRO A 90 1.10 -9.94 -17.02
C PRO A 90 0.65 -8.49 -17.05
N GLU A 91 1.01 -7.75 -16.01
CA GLU A 91 0.74 -6.31 -15.92
C GLU A 91 1.50 -5.53 -16.99
N HIS A 92 0.90 -4.42 -17.46
CA HIS A 92 1.52 -3.56 -18.48
C HIS A 92 2.64 -2.70 -17.89
N PRO A 93 3.77 -2.53 -18.62
CA PRO A 93 4.84 -1.66 -18.15
C PRO A 93 4.33 -0.23 -17.96
N GLY A 94 4.77 0.42 -16.88
CA GLY A 94 4.45 1.82 -16.57
C GLY A 94 3.25 2.04 -15.64
N ARG A 95 2.13 1.31 -15.78
CA ARG A 95 0.94 1.59 -14.97
C ARG A 95 0.23 0.32 -14.50
N LEU A 96 -0.06 0.26 -13.21
CA LEU A 96 -0.77 -0.86 -12.62
C LEU A 96 -2.27 -0.80 -12.93
N ARG A 97 -2.86 -1.94 -13.36
CA ARG A 97 -4.31 -2.04 -13.58
C ARG A 97 -5.07 -1.84 -12.27
N CYS A 98 -6.31 -1.37 -12.38
CA CYS A 98 -7.22 -1.14 -11.25
C CYS A 98 -6.75 -0.13 -10.17
N MET A 99 -5.63 0.58 -10.39
CA MET A 99 -5.12 1.60 -9.45
C MET A 99 -5.40 3.05 -9.85
N GLY A 100 -5.98 3.28 -11.04
CA GLY A 100 -6.22 4.63 -11.54
C GLY A 100 -4.90 5.35 -11.84
N LEU A 101 -4.79 6.65 -11.55
CA LEU A 101 -3.52 7.39 -11.55
C LEU A 101 -2.67 6.91 -10.35
N GLY A 102 -2.33 5.63 -10.37
CA GLY A 102 -1.71 4.91 -9.28
C GLY A 102 -0.25 4.57 -9.56
N PRO A 103 0.39 3.88 -8.62
CA PRO A 103 1.80 3.53 -8.69
C PRO A 103 2.14 2.71 -9.94
N THR A 104 3.39 2.81 -10.37
CA THR A 104 3.98 1.86 -11.31
C THR A 104 4.10 0.49 -10.64
N GLN A 105 4.28 -0.57 -11.43
CA GLN A 105 4.48 -1.92 -10.90
C GLN A 105 5.61 -1.97 -9.87
N SER A 106 6.76 -1.33 -10.17
CA SER A 106 7.93 -1.29 -9.29
C SER A 106 7.67 -0.55 -7.97
N ALA A 107 6.85 0.50 -7.99
CA ALA A 107 6.49 1.23 -6.78
C ALA A 107 5.48 0.45 -5.91
N TYR A 108 4.66 -0.40 -6.52
CA TYR A 108 3.63 -1.15 -5.82
C TYR A 108 4.13 -2.50 -5.28
N PHE A 109 4.84 -3.27 -6.10
CA PHE A 109 5.37 -4.59 -5.74
C PHE A 109 6.82 -4.53 -5.21
N GLY A 110 7.48 -3.36 -5.30
CA GLY A 110 8.91 -3.22 -5.03
C GLY A 110 9.78 -3.66 -6.21
N VAL A 111 11.09 -3.50 -6.08
CA VAL A 111 12.10 -3.76 -7.13
C VAL A 111 12.24 -5.26 -7.46
N TYR A 112 11.51 -6.15 -6.79
CA TYR A 112 11.62 -7.60 -6.98
C TYR A 112 10.82 -8.14 -8.17
N SER A 113 10.00 -7.33 -8.85
CA SER A 113 9.24 -7.80 -10.01
C SER A 113 10.05 -7.63 -11.31
N ARG A 114 10.93 -8.61 -11.56
CA ARG A 114 11.64 -8.97 -12.81
C ARG A 114 12.94 -8.20 -13.13
N GLY A 115 14.05 -8.94 -13.04
CA GLY A 115 15.23 -8.78 -13.90
C GLY A 115 16.11 -7.57 -13.61
N ALA A 116 17.35 -7.83 -13.20
CA ALA A 116 18.41 -6.84 -13.11
C ALA A 116 18.59 -6.08 -14.44
N ALA A 117 18.23 -4.80 -14.47
CA ALA A 117 18.87 -3.77 -15.29
C ALA A 117 18.34 -2.37 -14.92
N SER A 118 19.19 -1.65 -14.19
CA SER A 118 19.42 -0.20 -14.21
C SER A 118 18.24 0.74 -14.47
N GLY A 119 17.96 1.57 -13.46
CA GLY A 119 17.17 2.79 -13.63
C GLY A 119 16.56 3.24 -12.32
N SER A 120 17.37 3.78 -11.42
CA SER A 120 16.87 4.52 -10.26
C SER A 120 16.05 5.71 -10.76
N CYS A 121 14.73 5.63 -10.67
CA CYS A 121 13.85 6.78 -10.80
C CYS A 121 13.26 7.08 -9.42
N SER A 122 13.74 8.16 -8.81
CA SER A 122 13.22 8.72 -7.56
C SER A 122 11.90 9.45 -7.81
N CYS A 123 10.85 8.72 -8.19
CA CYS A 123 9.51 9.27 -8.19
C CYS A 123 8.94 9.11 -6.77
N SER A 124 9.07 10.15 -5.96
CA SER A 124 8.38 10.32 -4.68
C SER A 124 6.88 10.46 -4.90
N CYS A 125 6.22 9.37 -5.27
CA CYS A 125 4.78 9.26 -5.21
C CYS A 125 4.41 8.89 -3.78
N SER A 126 4.12 9.93 -2.99
CA SER A 126 3.59 9.82 -1.64
C SER A 126 2.26 9.06 -1.66
N HIS A 127 2.30 7.72 -1.53
CA HIS A 127 1.36 7.10 -0.60
C HIS A 127 1.84 7.55 0.77
N SER A 128 1.37 8.72 1.20
CA SER A 128 1.23 8.93 2.63
C SER A 128 0.34 7.80 3.11
N SER A 129 0.92 6.75 3.71
CA SER A 129 0.12 5.91 4.57
C SER A 129 -0.50 6.88 5.57
N GLU A 130 -1.83 6.88 5.66
CA GLU A 130 -2.56 7.69 6.63
C GLU A 130 -2.12 7.37 8.07
N ASP A 131 -1.41 6.26 8.24
CA ASP A 131 -0.79 5.82 9.48
C ASP A 131 0.52 6.56 9.80
N VAL A 132 1.19 7.24 8.84
CA VAL A 132 2.41 8.04 9.16
C VAL A 132 2.13 9.10 10.24
N PRO A 133 1.07 9.93 10.16
CA PRO A 133 0.78 10.89 11.23
C PRO A 133 0.39 10.22 12.55
N THR A 134 -0.36 9.10 12.52
CA THR A 134 -0.74 8.35 13.73
C THR A 134 0.48 7.74 14.42
N LEU A 135 1.34 7.06 13.66
CA LEU A 135 2.59 6.48 14.14
C LEU A 135 3.57 7.55 14.65
N LYS A 136 3.62 8.74 14.01
CA LYS A 136 4.38 9.88 14.53
C LYS A 136 3.87 10.34 15.90
N GLY A 137 2.55 10.31 16.10
CA GLY A 137 1.92 10.58 17.39
C GLY A 137 2.36 9.57 18.45
N GLU A 138 2.22 8.28 18.17
CA GLU A 138 2.62 7.19 19.07
C GLU A 138 4.11 7.23 19.41
N LEU A 139 4.99 7.47 18.43
CA LEU A 139 6.43 7.62 18.66
C LEU A 139 6.75 8.80 19.59
N SER A 140 5.98 9.89 19.50
CA SER A 140 6.17 11.04 20.40
C SER A 140 5.80 10.71 21.85
N GLU A 141 4.79 9.86 22.06
CA GLU A 141 4.40 9.39 23.39
C GLU A 141 5.39 8.39 23.97
N VAL A 142 5.83 7.42 23.17
CA VAL A 142 6.86 6.45 23.56
C VAL A 142 8.15 7.19 23.92
N LYS A 143 8.56 8.20 23.14
CA LYS A 143 9.73 9.02 23.43
C LYS A 143 9.63 9.72 24.80
N LYS A 144 8.48 10.30 25.14
CA LYS A 144 8.25 10.94 26.45
C LYS A 144 8.35 9.92 27.59
N LYS A 145 7.75 8.73 27.43
CA LYS A 145 7.84 7.65 28.43
C LYS A 145 9.28 7.19 28.62
N MET A 146 10.03 7.05 27.52
CA MET A 146 11.45 6.67 27.57
C MET A 146 12.32 7.72 28.24
N GLU A 147 12.03 9.01 28.05
CA GLU A 147 12.74 10.10 28.72
C GLU A 147 12.51 10.07 30.24
N VAL A 148 11.27 9.81 30.67
CA VAL A 148 10.96 9.65 32.11
C VAL A 148 11.67 8.43 32.69
N MET A 149 11.67 7.30 31.98
CA MET A 149 12.40 6.09 32.40
C MET A 149 13.92 6.34 32.45
N ALA A 150 14.49 7.06 31.48
CA ALA A 150 15.91 7.40 31.46
C ALA A 150 16.32 8.26 32.67
N ARG A 151 15.49 9.24 33.04
CA ARG A 151 15.70 10.06 34.25
C ARG A 151 15.57 9.25 35.55
N PHE A 152 14.70 8.25 35.56
CA PHE A 152 14.56 7.36 36.71
C PHE A 152 15.79 6.45 36.87
N ILE A 153 16.24 5.85 35.77
CA ILE A 153 17.43 4.98 35.73
C ILE A 153 18.69 5.77 36.14
N SER A 154 18.89 6.98 35.63
CA SER A 154 20.06 7.80 35.97
C SER A 154 20.12 8.22 37.44
N LYS A 155 18.97 8.36 38.10
CA LYS A 155 18.90 8.62 39.54
C LYS A 155 19.15 7.38 40.38
N GLN A 156 18.65 6.22 39.94
CA GLN A 156 18.75 4.96 40.68
C GLN A 156 20.14 4.33 40.56
N TYR A 157 20.84 4.54 39.44
CA TYR A 157 22.14 3.96 39.13
C TYR A 157 23.12 5.01 38.59
N PRO A 158 23.71 5.84 39.47
CA PRO A 158 24.72 6.81 39.04
C PRO A 158 25.97 6.09 38.53
N GLY A 159 26.41 6.38 37.30
CA GLY A 159 27.66 5.87 36.72
C GLY A 159 27.55 4.65 35.79
N GLN A 160 26.35 4.12 35.52
CA GLN A 160 26.13 3.10 34.47
C GLN A 160 25.51 3.73 33.22
N ASN A 161 26.30 3.82 32.14
CA ASN A 161 25.87 4.37 30.86
C ASN A 161 25.45 3.27 29.88
N TRP A 162 24.23 2.76 30.04
CA TRP A 162 23.65 1.67 29.24
C TRP A 162 23.46 1.99 27.75
N MET A 163 23.70 3.24 27.31
CA MET A 163 23.68 3.64 25.90
C MET A 163 25.01 3.36 25.18
N GLU A 164 26.16 3.34 25.88
CA GLU A 164 27.48 3.11 25.24
C GLU A 164 27.77 1.62 24.97
N ASP A 165 27.17 0.71 25.73
CA ASP A 165 27.39 -0.73 25.58
C ASP A 165 26.66 -1.33 24.35
N ALA A 166 25.64 -0.64 23.83
CA ALA A 166 24.84 -1.12 22.70
C ALA A 166 25.52 -0.91 21.33
N GLU A 167 26.42 0.07 21.21
CA GLU A 167 27.12 0.36 19.95
C GLU A 167 28.48 -0.36 19.83
N ASN A 168 29.08 -0.81 20.94
CA ASN A 168 30.43 -1.35 20.95
C ASN A 168 30.57 -2.86 21.26
N ASN A 169 29.48 -3.60 21.53
CA ASN A 169 29.59 -5.06 21.72
C ASN A 169 28.29 -5.82 21.37
N PRO A 170 28.20 -6.44 20.17
CA PRO A 170 26.98 -7.16 19.77
C PRO A 170 26.76 -8.52 20.49
N GLY A 171 27.52 -8.84 21.55
CA GLY A 171 27.54 -10.21 22.11
C GLY A 171 27.54 -10.39 23.64
N ALA A 172 27.55 -9.35 24.48
CA ALA A 172 27.65 -9.55 25.93
C ALA A 172 26.30 -9.37 26.65
N SER A 173 25.49 -10.43 26.67
CA SER A 173 24.46 -10.59 27.70
C SER A 173 25.14 -10.93 29.03
N THR A 174 25.49 -9.93 29.83
CA THR A 174 25.81 -10.15 31.24
C THR A 174 24.85 -9.32 32.06
N ALA A 175 23.79 -9.99 32.54
CA ALA A 175 22.89 -9.40 33.52
C ALA A 175 23.71 -8.98 34.76
N PRO A 176 23.52 -7.78 35.32
CA PRO A 176 24.20 -7.41 36.55
C PRO A 176 23.76 -8.36 37.66
N SER A 177 24.71 -8.97 38.37
CA SER A 177 24.43 -9.77 39.54
C SER A 177 23.73 -8.90 40.59
N LEU A 178 22.62 -9.39 41.12
CA LEU A 178 21.89 -8.75 42.21
C LEU A 178 22.81 -8.72 43.43
N GLY A 179 23.45 -7.56 43.65
CA GLY A 179 24.25 -7.28 44.83
C GLY A 179 23.42 -7.48 46.09
N SER A 180 24.04 -8.15 47.06
CA SER A 180 23.49 -8.54 48.35
C SER A 180 22.84 -7.37 49.08
N ARG A 181 21.58 -7.54 49.45
CA ARG A 181 20.84 -6.67 50.36
C ARG A 181 21.53 -6.74 51.73
N ALA A 182 22.24 -5.68 52.11
CA ALA A 182 22.78 -5.52 53.45
C ALA A 182 21.64 -5.30 54.45
N SER A 183 21.75 -5.96 55.61
CA SER A 183 20.79 -6.10 56.70
C SER A 183 20.25 -4.80 57.28
#